data_AF-A0A6L5R060-F1
#
_entry.id   AF-A0A6L5R060-F1
#
_cell.length_a   1.000
_cell.length_b   1.000
_cell.length_c   1.000
_cell.angle_alpha   90.00
_cell.angle_beta   90.00
_cell.angle_gamma   90.00
#
_symmetry.space_group_name_H-M   'P 1'
#
loop_
_entity.id
_entity.type
_entity.pdbx_description
1 polymer ?
#
loop_
_entity_poly.entity_id
_entity_poly.type
_entity_poly.pdbx_seq_one_letter_code
_entity_poly.pdbx_strand_id
1 'polypeptide(L)'
;MPKMRRTTQHPSLLPGWTIEFGDDGRTMTVIAPKGVRLTGDLLRGIAWAEAVEAAGMNSPESDAHWLADFTSERALHRPRGGSAEFDAEVGRLYRKAVLAGLTPREAIAALYGVDAQTAGRWITEAKRNGAIGSLTEERSRALREIEDD
;
A
#
# COMPACT_ATOMS: atom_id res chain seq x y z
N MET A 1 -25.67 -15.77 1.42
CA MET A 1 -24.92 -16.71 0.54
C MET A 1 -23.44 -16.34 0.62
N PRO A 2 -22.54 -17.19 1.15
CA PRO A 2 -21.12 -16.86 1.22
C PRO A 2 -20.54 -16.89 -0.20
N LYS A 3 -19.95 -15.77 -0.65
CA LYS A 3 -19.27 -15.70 -1.95
C LYS A 3 -18.12 -16.71 -1.93
N MET A 4 -18.10 -17.60 -2.92
CA MET A 4 -17.03 -18.57 -3.13
C MET A 4 -15.69 -17.82 -3.22
N ARG A 5 -14.81 -18.04 -2.24
CA ARG A 5 -13.38 -17.72 -2.35
C ARG A 5 -12.86 -18.41 -3.61
N ARG A 6 -12.44 -17.63 -4.61
CA ARG A 6 -11.78 -18.18 -5.80
C ARG A 6 -10.36 -18.56 -5.40
N THR A 7 -10.14 -19.83 -5.11
CA THR A 7 -8.81 -20.39 -4.89
C THR A 7 -8.20 -20.72 -6.26
N THR A 8 -7.52 -19.77 -6.88
CA THR A 8 -6.75 -20.03 -8.10
C THR A 8 -5.40 -20.61 -7.69
N GLN A 9 -5.22 -21.92 -7.86
CA GLN A 9 -3.93 -22.57 -7.62
C GLN A 9 -2.99 -22.28 -8.79
N HIS A 10 -2.08 -21.31 -8.61
CA HIS A 10 -0.88 -21.18 -9.45
C HIS A 10 0.24 -22.08 -8.87
N PRO A 11 1.15 -22.63 -9.70
CA PRO A 11 2.28 -23.42 -9.21
C PRO A 11 3.10 -22.57 -8.22
N SER A 12 3.20 -23.02 -6.96
CA SER A 12 3.84 -22.22 -5.92
C SER A 12 5.36 -22.28 -6.05
N LEU A 13 6.01 -21.11 -6.08
CA LEU A 13 7.46 -20.95 -5.87
C LEU A 13 7.87 -21.25 -4.42
N LEU A 14 6.89 -21.49 -3.53
CA LEU A 14 7.05 -21.77 -2.11
C LEU A 14 6.33 -23.07 -1.74
N PRO A 15 7.01 -24.23 -1.79
CA PRO A 15 6.40 -25.51 -1.50
C PRO A 15 5.86 -25.57 -0.07
N GLY A 16 4.56 -25.87 0.07
CA GLY A 16 3.89 -26.04 1.38
C GLY A 16 3.42 -24.74 2.06
N TRP A 17 3.68 -23.58 1.47
CA TRP A 17 3.14 -22.30 1.95
C TRP A 17 1.74 -22.08 1.39
N THR A 18 0.85 -21.54 2.22
CA THR A 18 -0.50 -21.16 1.78
C THR A 18 -0.49 -19.69 1.40
N ILE A 19 -1.03 -19.37 0.22
CA ILE A 19 -1.18 -18.00 -0.24
C ILE A 19 -2.68 -17.70 -0.30
N GLU A 20 -3.11 -16.67 0.41
CA GLU A 20 -4.46 -16.13 0.36
C GLU A 20 -4.43 -14.74 -0.26
N PHE A 21 -5.39 -14.47 -1.14
CA PHE A 21 -5.57 -13.15 -1.73
C PHE A 21 -6.71 -12.42 -1.03
N GLY A 22 -6.48 -11.16 -0.71
CA GLY A 22 -7.52 -10.27 -0.22
C GLY A 22 -8.56 -9.99 -1.32
N ASP A 23 -9.78 -9.71 -0.90
CA ASP A 23 -10.87 -9.33 -1.82
C ASP A 23 -10.60 -7.99 -2.54
N ASP A 24 -9.60 -7.23 -2.08
CA ASP A 24 -9.08 -6.00 -2.68
C ASP A 24 -8.23 -6.24 -3.95
N GLY A 25 -7.87 -7.49 -4.25
CA GLY A 25 -6.99 -7.86 -5.37
C GLY A 25 -5.55 -7.35 -5.24
N ARG A 26 -5.16 -6.83 -4.07
CA ARG A 26 -3.87 -6.17 -3.81
C ARG A 26 -3.19 -6.59 -2.52
N THR A 27 -3.91 -7.27 -1.64
CA THR A 27 -3.34 -7.89 -0.46
C THR A 27 -3.07 -9.37 -0.73
N MET A 28 -1.82 -9.78 -0.49
CA MET A 28 -1.42 -11.18 -0.47
C MET A 28 -1.02 -11.53 0.95
N THR A 29 -1.71 -12.49 1.54
CA THR A 29 -1.33 -13.08 2.82
C THR A 29 -0.61 -14.39 2.54
N VAL A 30 0.62 -14.51 3.03
CA VAL A 30 1.44 -15.70 2.83
C VAL A 30 1.69 -16.37 4.18
N ILE A 31 1.17 -17.58 4.32
CA ILE A 31 1.11 -18.34 5.57
C ILE A 31 2.13 -19.48 5.48
N ALA A 32 3.12 -19.44 6.36
CA ALA A 32 4.15 -20.46 6.44
C ALA A 32 3.60 -21.80 6.97
N PRO A 33 4.12 -22.95 6.50
CA PRO A 33 3.73 -24.24 7.03
C PRO A 33 4.06 -24.36 8.52
N LYS A 34 3.23 -25.12 9.23
CA LYS A 34 3.42 -25.35 10.67
C LYS A 34 4.79 -25.98 10.94
N GLY A 35 5.53 -25.42 11.89
CA GLY A 35 6.86 -25.89 12.27
C GLY A 35 8.03 -25.27 11.50
N VAL A 36 7.77 -24.41 10.52
CA VAL A 36 8.83 -23.64 9.83
C VAL A 36 9.28 -22.47 10.69
N ARG A 37 10.60 -22.35 10.89
CA ARG A 37 11.21 -21.19 11.54
C ARG A 37 11.44 -20.09 10.51
N LEU A 38 10.81 -18.93 10.72
CA LEU A 38 11.03 -17.74 9.89
C LEU A 38 12.35 -17.07 10.27
N THR A 39 13.24 -16.88 9.31
CA THR A 39 14.48 -16.12 9.46
C THR A 39 14.55 -15.03 8.39
N GLY A 40 15.34 -13.98 8.63
CA GLY A 40 15.51 -12.89 7.66
C GLY A 40 16.05 -13.38 6.31
N ASP A 41 17.00 -14.33 6.32
CA ASP A 41 17.58 -14.90 5.10
C ASP A 41 16.58 -15.76 4.34
N LEU A 42 15.74 -16.54 5.05
CA LEU A 42 14.65 -17.28 4.42
C LEU A 42 13.68 -16.34 3.72
N LEU A 43 13.27 -15.25 4.39
CA LEU A 43 12.34 -14.28 3.84
C LEU A 43 12.92 -13.52 2.63
N ARG A 44 14.22 -13.23 2.62
CA ARG A 44 14.90 -12.58 1.48
C ARG A 44 15.09 -13.52 0.29
N GLY A 45 15.20 -14.82 0.52
CA GLY A 45 15.32 -15.83 -0.54
C GLY A 45 14.01 -16.08 -1.29
N ILE A 46 12.88 -15.54 -0.81
CA ILE A 46 11.59 -15.66 -1.46
C ILE A 46 11.47 -14.60 -2.56
N ALA A 47 11.18 -15.05 -3.78
CA ALA A 47 10.89 -14.19 -4.93
C ALA A 47 9.48 -13.59 -4.82
N TRP A 48 9.27 -12.68 -3.85
CA TRP A 48 7.97 -12.05 -3.59
C TRP A 48 7.38 -11.36 -4.82
N ALA A 49 8.24 -10.75 -5.64
CA ALA A 49 7.82 -10.09 -6.88
C ALA A 49 7.17 -11.06 -7.85
N GLU A 50 7.77 -12.23 -8.07
CA GLU A 50 7.23 -13.27 -8.96
C GLU A 50 5.94 -13.87 -8.40
N ALA A 51 5.84 -14.03 -7.07
CA ALA A 51 4.62 -14.50 -6.42
C ALA A 51 3.44 -13.52 -6.60
N VAL A 52 3.71 -12.21 -6.52
CA VAL A 52 2.71 -11.15 -6.74
C VAL A 52 2.32 -11.06 -8.22
N GLU A 53 3.28 -11.22 -9.13
CA GLU A 53 3.02 -11.24 -10.58
C GLU A 53 2.19 -12.45 -11.00
N ALA A 54 2.57 -13.66 -10.55
CA ALA A 54 1.85 -14.89 -10.82
C ALA A 54 0.42 -14.88 -10.27
N ALA A 55 0.17 -14.08 -9.23
CA ALA A 55 -1.15 -13.85 -8.66
C ALA A 55 -2.03 -12.88 -9.45
N GLY A 56 -1.50 -12.22 -10.49
CA GLY A 56 -2.24 -11.23 -11.27
C GLY A 56 -2.59 -9.95 -10.50
N MET A 57 -1.88 -9.68 -9.39
CA MET A 57 -2.14 -8.52 -8.53
C MET A 57 -1.59 -7.21 -9.11
N ASN A 58 -0.67 -7.29 -10.07
CA ASN A 58 -0.12 -6.15 -10.81
C ASN A 58 -0.94 -5.88 -12.09
N SER A 59 -2.27 -5.75 -11.99
CA SER A 59 -3.08 -5.34 -13.14
C SER A 59 -3.03 -3.81 -13.32
N PRO A 60 -2.54 -3.29 -14.47
CA PRO A 60 -2.55 -1.85 -14.76
C PRO A 60 -3.94 -1.22 -14.68
N GLU A 61 -5.00 -1.99 -14.94
CA GLU A 61 -6.39 -1.52 -14.89
C GLU A 61 -6.85 -1.25 -13.45
N SER A 62 -6.47 -2.13 -12.51
CA SER A 62 -6.70 -1.91 -11.09
C SER A 62 -5.94 -0.67 -10.63
N ASP A 63 -4.69 -0.50 -11.06
CA ASP A 63 -3.85 0.67 -10.72
C ASP A 63 -4.48 1.97 -11.19
N ALA A 64 -5.01 1.98 -12.42
CA ALA A 64 -5.72 3.11 -12.98
C ALA A 64 -7.02 3.45 -12.23
N HIS A 65 -7.82 2.46 -11.85
CA HIS A 65 -9.10 2.69 -11.14
C HIS A 65 -8.88 3.37 -9.78
N TRP A 66 -7.94 2.85 -8.99
CA TRP A 66 -7.64 3.39 -7.67
C TRP A 66 -6.89 4.71 -7.73
N LEU A 67 -6.04 4.92 -8.75
CA LEU A 67 -5.44 6.22 -8.99
C LEU A 67 -6.51 7.26 -9.37
N ALA A 68 -7.53 6.88 -10.16
CA ALA A 68 -8.66 7.76 -10.47
C ALA A 68 -9.47 8.13 -9.24
N ASP A 69 -9.77 7.16 -8.35
CA ASP A 69 -10.43 7.44 -7.07
C ASP A 69 -9.58 8.39 -6.19
N PHE A 70 -8.28 8.09 -6.05
CA PHE A 70 -7.35 8.91 -5.27
C PHE A 70 -7.25 10.34 -5.80
N THR A 71 -7.14 10.50 -7.12
CA THR A 71 -6.99 11.81 -7.78
C THR A 71 -8.28 12.60 -7.90
N SER A 72 -9.43 12.00 -7.59
CA SER A 72 -10.71 12.71 -7.50
C SER A 72 -10.81 13.62 -6.25
N GLU A 73 -9.91 13.45 -5.28
CA GLU A 73 -9.87 14.27 -4.08
C GLU A 73 -9.46 15.72 -4.37
N ARG A 74 -9.93 16.64 -3.52
CA ARG A 74 -9.50 18.04 -3.59
C ARG A 74 -8.21 18.23 -2.81
N ALA A 75 -7.11 18.40 -3.53
CA ALA A 75 -5.82 18.74 -2.94
C ALA A 75 -5.90 20.05 -2.13
N LEU A 76 -5.33 20.06 -0.93
CA LEU A 76 -5.09 21.30 -0.18
C LEU A 76 -4.05 22.16 -0.90
N HIS A 77 -4.16 23.48 -0.77
CA HIS A 77 -3.09 24.35 -1.26
C HIS A 77 -1.90 24.27 -0.31
N ARG A 78 -0.70 23.96 -0.81
CA ARG A 78 0.52 23.98 0.03
C ARG A 78 0.83 25.41 0.49
N PRO A 79 0.87 25.69 1.81
CA PRO A 79 1.25 27.01 2.31
C PRO A 79 2.73 27.31 2.02
N ARG A 80 3.06 28.58 1.80
CA ARG A 80 4.47 29.02 1.70
C ARG A 80 5.16 28.80 3.05
N GLY A 81 6.19 27.96 3.06
CA GLY A 81 6.97 27.64 4.27
C GLY A 81 6.60 26.32 4.97
N GLY A 82 5.59 25.59 4.47
CA GLY A 82 5.07 24.38 5.12
C GLY A 82 4.12 24.69 6.28
N SER A 83 3.29 23.71 6.65
CA SER A 83 2.40 23.81 7.82
C SER A 83 2.12 22.43 8.39
N ALA A 84 1.83 22.35 9.69
CA ALA A 84 1.43 21.10 10.34
C ALA A 84 0.16 20.49 9.73
N GLU A 85 -0.75 21.34 9.24
CA GLU A 85 -1.95 20.92 8.51
C GLU A 85 -1.59 20.27 7.17
N PHE A 86 -0.63 20.83 6.43
CA PHE A 86 -0.14 20.24 5.19
C PHE A 86 0.58 18.91 5.45
N ASP A 87 1.40 18.83 6.51
CA ASP A 87 2.07 17.59 6.89
C ASP A 87 1.06 16.50 7.29
N ALA A 88 0.01 16.86 8.03
CA ALA A 88 -1.08 15.94 8.38
C ALA A 88 -1.83 15.43 7.15
N GLU A 89 -2.09 16.32 6.18
CA GLU A 89 -2.72 15.96 4.90
C GLU A 89 -1.83 15.02 4.08
N VAL A 90 -0.53 15.32 3.96
CA VAL A 90 0.43 14.43 3.31
C VAL A 90 0.47 13.07 4.02
N GLY A 91 0.34 13.03 5.34
CA GLY A 91 0.24 11.78 6.10
C GLY A 91 -1.05 10.99 5.83
N ARG A 92 -2.20 11.66 5.78
CA ARG A 92 -3.48 11.06 5.40
C ARG A 92 -3.42 10.46 3.99
N LEU A 93 -2.91 11.22 3.02
CA LEU A 93 -2.75 10.78 1.63
C LEU A 93 -1.73 9.65 1.50
N TYR A 94 -0.66 9.67 2.29
CA TYR A 94 0.29 8.56 2.36
C TYR A 94 -0.39 7.27 2.82
N ARG A 95 -1.20 7.31 3.89
CA ARG A 95 -1.99 6.16 4.35
C ARG A 95 -2.94 5.66 3.29
N LYS A 96 -3.72 6.55 2.68
CA LYS A 96 -4.66 6.18 1.63
C LYS A 96 -3.94 5.51 0.44
N ALA A 97 -2.81 6.06 0.00
CA ALA A 97 -2.03 5.45 -1.08
C ALA A 97 -1.49 4.07 -0.69
N VAL A 98 -0.98 3.90 0.54
CA VAL A 98 -0.51 2.59 1.04
C VAL A 98 -1.64 1.57 1.13
N LEU A 99 -2.82 1.96 1.60
CA LEU A 99 -3.99 1.09 1.63
C LEU A 99 -4.46 0.72 0.23
N ALA A 100 -4.47 1.69 -0.68
CA ALA A 100 -4.74 1.46 -2.08
C ALA A 100 -3.58 0.69 -2.76
N GLY A 101 -2.48 0.34 -2.09
CA GLY A 101 -1.36 -0.35 -2.73
C GLY A 101 -0.67 0.48 -3.83
N LEU A 102 -0.87 1.80 -3.85
CA LEU A 102 -0.22 2.73 -4.75
C LEU A 102 1.14 3.14 -4.19
N THR A 103 2.06 3.54 -5.07
CA THR A 103 3.27 4.24 -4.66
C THR A 103 2.88 5.62 -4.08
N PRO A 104 3.08 5.91 -2.79
CA PRO A 104 2.58 7.16 -2.19
C PRO A 104 3.13 8.40 -2.86
N ARG A 105 4.39 8.34 -3.30
CA ARG A 105 5.05 9.42 -4.01
C ARG A 105 4.36 9.75 -5.34
N GLU A 106 3.98 8.73 -6.11
CA GLU A 106 3.37 8.91 -7.43
C GLU A 106 1.91 9.32 -7.30
N ALA A 107 1.17 8.73 -6.36
CA ALA A 107 -0.21 9.08 -6.08
C ALA A 107 -0.35 10.55 -5.64
N ILE A 108 0.47 10.98 -4.67
CA ILE A 108 0.46 12.37 -4.19
C ILE A 108 0.91 13.33 -5.29
N ALA A 109 1.93 12.96 -6.07
CA ALA A 109 2.38 13.77 -7.21
C ALA A 109 1.27 13.99 -8.24
N ALA A 110 0.54 12.92 -8.59
CA ALA A 110 -0.58 12.97 -9.52
C ALA A 110 -1.72 13.86 -8.99
N LEU A 111 -2.10 13.70 -7.73
CA LEU A 111 -3.16 14.50 -7.09
C LEU A 111 -2.82 16.00 -7.08
N TYR A 112 -1.57 16.36 -6.80
CA TYR A 112 -1.14 17.76 -6.71
C TYR A 112 -0.67 18.35 -8.04
N GLY A 113 -0.60 17.55 -9.11
CA GLY A 113 -0.04 17.99 -10.40
C GLY A 113 1.44 18.40 -10.31
N VAL A 114 2.22 17.73 -9.45
CA VAL A 114 3.66 18.01 -9.26
C VAL A 114 4.50 16.79 -9.66
N ASP A 115 5.81 16.96 -9.72
CA ASP A 115 6.71 15.83 -9.93
C ASP A 115 6.85 14.94 -8.67
N ALA A 116 7.22 13.68 -8.90
CA ALA A 116 7.41 12.69 -7.84
C ALA A 116 8.50 13.08 -6.83
N GLN A 117 9.55 13.81 -7.24
CA GLN A 117 10.61 14.22 -6.34
C GLN A 117 10.11 15.28 -5.34
N THR A 118 9.24 16.18 -5.78
CA THR A 118 8.58 17.20 -4.97
C THR A 118 7.65 16.56 -3.95
N ALA A 119 6.79 15.63 -4.37
CA ALA A 119 5.98 14.84 -3.43
C ALA A 119 6.86 14.04 -2.44
N GLY A 120 7.98 13.48 -2.90
CA GLY A 120 8.94 12.77 -2.06
C GLY A 120 9.56 13.64 -0.96
N ARG A 121 9.85 14.92 -1.27
CA ARG A 121 10.31 15.90 -0.28
C ARG A 121 9.25 16.17 0.79
N TRP A 122 7.99 16.34 0.40
CA TRP A 122 6.90 16.55 1.35
C TRP A 122 6.68 15.35 2.27
N ILE A 123 6.74 14.12 1.74
CA ILE A 123 6.66 12.90 2.57
C ILE A 123 7.81 12.87 3.58
N THR A 124 9.01 13.30 3.19
CA THR A 124 10.17 13.33 4.08
C THR A 124 10.03 14.41 5.16
N GLU A 125 9.50 15.59 4.81
CA GLU A 125 9.15 16.66 5.77
C GLU A 125 8.11 16.16 6.78
N ALA A 126 6.99 15.59 6.31
CA ALA A 126 5.94 15.04 7.15
C ALA A 126 6.43 13.90 8.07
N LYS A 127 7.32 13.02 7.58
CA LYS A 127 7.99 12.00 8.43
C LYS A 127 8.84 12.62 9.52
N ARG A 128 9.67 13.61 9.16
CA ARG A 128 10.54 14.32 10.12
C ARG A 128 9.71 15.02 11.20
N ASN A 129 8.54 15.54 10.82
CA ASN A 129 7.63 16.26 11.72
C ASN A 129 6.66 15.32 12.48
N GLY A 130 6.78 14.00 12.30
CA GLY A 130 5.99 13.00 13.04
C GLY A 130 4.56 12.79 12.54
N ALA A 131 4.18 13.38 11.40
CA ALA A 131 2.87 13.18 10.78
C ALA A 131 2.74 11.82 10.06
N ILE A 132 3.87 11.17 9.76
CA ILE A 132 3.95 9.83 9.16
C ILE A 132 4.87 8.96 10.01
N GLY A 133 4.32 7.87 10.55
CA GLY A 133 5.05 6.83 11.27
C GLY A 133 5.64 5.74 10.37
N SER A 134 5.92 4.58 10.97
CA SER A 134 6.36 3.40 10.23
C SER A 134 5.26 2.86 9.32
N LEU A 135 5.62 2.13 8.26
CA LEU A 135 4.65 1.55 7.32
C LEU A 135 3.62 0.66 8.04
N THR A 136 4.07 -0.11 9.03
CA THR A 136 3.19 -0.97 9.85
C THR A 136 2.22 -0.15 10.68
N GLU A 137 2.67 0.92 11.33
CA GLU A 137 1.80 1.81 12.11
C GLU A 137 0.79 2.54 11.23
N GLU A 138 1.23 3.04 10.08
CA GLU A 138 0.35 3.74 9.13
C GLU A 138 -0.71 2.79 8.55
N ARG A 139 -0.36 1.54 8.22
CA ARG A 139 -1.35 0.52 7.84
C ARG A 139 -2.36 0.23 8.95
N SER A 140 -1.89 -0.01 10.17
CA SER A 140 -2.76 -0.27 11.32
C SER A 140 -3.64 0.93 11.69
N ARG A 141 -3.18 2.16 11.45
CA ARG A 141 -3.99 3.37 11.62
C ARG A 141 -5.07 3.46 10.54
N ALA A 142 -4.68 3.25 9.29
CA ALA A 142 -5.59 3.37 8.17
C ALA A 142 -6.70 2.30 8.18
N LEU A 143 -6.39 1.08 8.64
CA LEU A 143 -7.41 0.03 8.84
C LEU A 143 -8.43 0.39 9.93
N ARG A 144 -8.00 1.02 11.02
CA ARG A 144 -8.91 1.52 12.07
C ARG A 144 -9.82 2.63 11.55
N GLU A 145 -9.27 3.55 10.74
CA GLU A 145 -10.04 4.63 10.12
C GLU A 145 -11.17 4.09 9.21
N ILE A 146 -11.01 2.91 8.59
CA ILE A 146 -12.05 2.27 7.77
C ILE A 146 -13.12 1.55 8.62
N GLU A 147 -12.75 1.01 9.78
CA GLU A 147 -13.70 0.31 10.66
C GLU A 147 -14.66 1.27 11.39
N ASP A 148 -14.27 2.54 11.51
CA ASP A 148 -15.03 3.59 12.22
C ASP A 148 -15.96 4.43 11.30
N ASP A 149 -15.90 4.25 9.97
CA ASP A 149 -16.74 4.92 8.93
C ASP A 149 -17.94 4.06 8.49
#